data_AF-A0A261UKC0-F1
#
_entry.id   AF-A0A261UKC0-F1
#
_cell.length_a   1.000
_cell.length_b   1.000
_cell.length_c   1.000
_cell.angle_alpha   90.00
_cell.angle_beta   90.00
_cell.angle_gamma   90.00
#
_symmetry.space_group_name_H-M   'P 1'
#
loop_
_entity.id
_entity.type
_entity.pdbx_description
1 polymer ?
#
loop_
_entity_poly.entity_id
_entity_poly.type
_entity_poly.pdbx_seq_one_letter_code
_entity_poly.pdbx_strand_id
1 'polypeptide(L)' 'MVQAPSQADVAEVLEMFGYPMGDDARESMLCEMRDIESAARRLMRTPLRPQEHARAAALAEASNAAQAVLAALSQHR' A
#
# COMPACT_ATOMS: atom_id res chain seq x y z
N MET A 1 1.02 24.45 5.11
CA MET A 1 2.27 23.88 4.57
C MET A 1 2.37 22.48 5.14
N VAL A 2 2.14 21.43 4.34
CA VAL A 2 2.25 20.05 4.80
C VAL A 2 3.72 19.69 4.78
N GLN A 3 4.32 19.42 5.94
CA GLN A 3 5.71 18.96 6.03
C GLN A 3 5.84 17.65 5.25
N ALA A 4 6.80 17.59 4.34
CA ALA A 4 7.16 16.34 3.68
C ALA A 4 7.63 15.35 4.77
N PRO A 5 7.18 14.08 4.72
CA PRO A 5 7.62 13.07 5.67
C PRO A 5 9.14 12.96 5.64
N SER A 6 9.75 12.99 6.82
CA SER A 6 11.18 12.85 6.98
C SER A 6 11.59 11.40 6.72
N GLN A 7 12.86 11.18 6.40
CA GLN A 7 13.40 9.84 6.14
C GLN A 7 13.23 8.89 7.35
N ALA A 8 13.14 9.45 8.57
CA ALA A 8 12.84 8.74 9.80
C ALA A 8 11.39 8.22 9.86
N ASP A 9 10.43 8.95 9.27
CA ASP A 9 9.02 8.54 9.23
C ASP A 9 8.82 7.33 8.28
N VAL A 10 9.60 7.26 7.20
CA VAL A 10 9.56 6.14 6.22
C VAL A 10 10.10 4.86 6.83
N ALA A 11 11.22 5.01 7.51
CA ALA A 11 11.90 4.00 8.29
C ALA A 11 10.96 3.33 9.32
N GLU A 12 10.26 4.15 10.11
CA GLU A 12 9.33 3.69 11.14
C GLU A 12 8.12 2.97 10.54
N VAL A 13 7.60 3.45 9.41
CA VAL A 13 6.50 2.79 8.69
C VAL A 13 6.96 1.42 8.17
N LEU A 14 8.11 1.32 7.51
CA LEU A 14 8.62 0.04 6.99
C LEU A 14 8.88 -0.98 8.10
N GLU A 15 9.44 -0.54 9.23
CA GLU A 15 9.66 -1.37 10.41
C GLU A 15 8.34 -1.86 11.02
N MET A 16 7.31 -1.00 11.11
CA MET A 16 5.97 -1.38 11.58
C MET A 16 5.32 -2.47 10.71
N PHE A 17 5.64 -2.53 9.41
CA PHE A 17 5.18 -3.59 8.51
C PHE A 17 6.12 -4.81 8.46
N GLY A 18 7.16 -4.86 9.30
CA GLY A 18 8.06 -6.01 9.43
C GLY A 18 9.20 -6.05 8.40
N TYR A 19 9.48 -4.95 7.72
CA TYR A 19 10.49 -4.88 6.67
C TYR A 19 11.79 -4.24 7.20
N PRO A 20 12.97 -4.90 7.06
CA PRO A 20 14.26 -4.31 7.43
C PRO A 20 14.63 -3.16 6.48
N MET A 21 15.24 -2.09 7.00
CA MET A 21 15.56 -0.91 6.19
C MET A 21 16.38 -1.22 4.93
N GLY A 22 15.83 -0.90 3.77
CA GLY A 22 16.48 -1.01 2.47
C GLY A 22 15.54 -0.67 1.32
N ASP A 23 16.10 -0.29 0.17
CA ASP A 23 15.31 -0.10 -1.06
C ASP A 23 14.55 -1.40 -1.44
N ASP A 24 15.14 -2.57 -1.15
CA ASP A 24 14.55 -3.89 -1.36
C ASP A 24 13.27 -4.15 -0.54
N ALA A 25 13.22 -3.66 0.70
CA ALA A 25 12.07 -3.79 1.59
C ALA A 25 10.88 -2.98 1.09
N ARG A 26 11.15 -1.77 0.59
CA ARG A 26 10.14 -0.88 0.01
C ARG A 26 9.63 -1.42 -1.32
N GLU A 27 10.50 -1.94 -2.18
CA GLU A 27 10.08 -2.59 -3.43
C GLU A 27 9.23 -3.84 -3.15
N SER A 28 9.62 -4.64 -2.16
CA SER A 28 8.84 -5.80 -1.72
C SER A 28 7.45 -5.39 -1.24
N MET A 29 7.35 -4.36 -0.39
CA MET A 29 6.08 -3.84 0.11
C MET A 29 5.20 -3.26 -1.02
N LEU A 30 5.81 -2.57 -2.01
CA LEU A 30 5.08 -2.10 -3.20
C LEU A 30 4.51 -3.25 -4.03
N CYS A 31 5.27 -4.33 -4.20
CA CYS A 31 4.79 -5.54 -4.88
C CYS A 31 3.63 -6.18 -4.12
N GLU A 32 3.73 -6.34 -2.80
CA GLU A 32 2.64 -6.89 -2.00
C GLU A 32 1.36 -6.05 -2.08
N MET A 33 1.47 -4.71 -1.99
CA MET A 33 0.29 -3.84 -2.11
C MET A 33 -0.37 -3.94 -3.49
N ARG A 34 0.40 -4.14 -4.56
CA ARG A 34 -0.13 -4.38 -5.91
C ARG A 34 -0.84 -5.72 -6.02
N ASP A 35 -0.28 -6.75 -5.41
CA ASP A 35 -0.88 -8.09 -5.40
C ASP A 35 -2.20 -8.11 -4.64
N ILE A 36 -2.26 -7.43 -3.49
CA ILE A 36 -3.48 -7.27 -2.69
C ILE A 36 -4.55 -6.49 -3.48
N GLU A 37 -4.18 -5.39 -4.14
CA GLU A 37 -5.09 -4.63 -4.99
C GLU A 37 -5.64 -5.51 -6.13
N SER A 38 -4.76 -6.23 -6.82
CA SER A 38 -5.12 -7.12 -7.94
C SER A 38 -6.05 -8.24 -7.49
N ALA A 39 -5.77 -8.84 -6.33
CA ALA A 39 -6.61 -9.87 -5.73
C ALA A 39 -7.99 -9.33 -5.33
N ALA A 40 -8.05 -8.15 -4.71
CA ALA A 40 -9.30 -7.50 -4.34
C ALA A 40 -10.15 -7.16 -5.59
N ARG A 41 -9.53 -6.61 -6.64
CA ARG A 41 -10.22 -6.33 -7.91
C ARG A 41 -10.70 -7.60 -8.61
N ARG A 42 -9.92 -8.69 -8.55
CA ARG A 42 -10.35 -10.00 -9.06
C ARG A 42 -11.54 -10.54 -8.28
N LEU A 43 -11.53 -10.41 -6.95
CA LEU A 43 -12.63 -10.84 -6.09
C LEU A 43 -13.93 -10.11 -6.45
N MET A 44 -13.85 -8.80 -6.75
CA MET A 44 -15.01 -7.99 -7.18
C MET A 44 -15.61 -8.43 -8.53
N ARG A 45 -14.89 -9.22 -9.34
CA ARG A 45 -15.44 -9.80 -10.59
C ARG A 45 -16.26 -11.07 -10.36
N THR A 46 -16.30 -11.56 -9.13
CA THR A 46 -17.11 -12.71 -8.74
C THR A 46 -18.44 -12.25 -8.13
N PRO A 47 -19.48 -13.11 -8.09
CA PRO A 47 -20.73 -12.77 -7.43
C PRO A 47 -20.52 -12.60 -5.93
N LEU A 48 -20.55 -11.35 -5.46
CA LEU A 48 -20.42 -10.97 -4.05
C LEU A 48 -21.71 -10.34 -3.55
N ARG A 49 -22.00 -10.46 -2.25
CA ARG A 49 -23.03 -9.64 -1.62
C ARG A 49 -22.56 -8.17 -1.60
N PRO A 50 -23.49 -7.21 -1.56
CA PRO A 50 -23.13 -5.78 -1.56
C PRO A 50 -22.10 -5.40 -0.48
N GLN A 51 -22.21 -5.98 0.72
CA GLN A 51 -21.28 -5.73 1.82
C GLN A 51 -19.88 -6.30 1.55
N GLU A 52 -19.78 -7.47 0.93
CA GLU A 52 -18.51 -8.11 0.59
C GLU A 52 -17.82 -7.37 -0.55
N HIS A 53 -18.60 -6.93 -1.54
CA HIS A 53 -18.10 -6.07 -2.61
C HIS A 53 -17.57 -4.74 -2.06
N ALA A 54 -18.29 -4.10 -1.13
CA ALA A 54 -17.84 -2.87 -0.48
C ALA A 54 -16.52 -3.05 0.29
N ARG A 55 -16.35 -4.19 0.98
CA ARG A 55 -15.09 -4.52 1.67
C ARG A 55 -13.94 -4.74 0.70
N ALA A 56 -14.17 -5.46 -0.40
CA ALA A 56 -13.16 -5.66 -1.43
C ALA A 56 -12.77 -4.35 -2.13
N ALA A 57 -13.74 -3.48 -2.39
CA ALA A 57 -13.49 -2.14 -2.94
C ALA A 57 -12.64 -1.29 -1.99
N ALA A 58 -13.00 -1.24 -0.70
CA ALA A 58 -12.23 -0.52 0.31
C ALA A 58 -10.80 -1.04 0.44
N LEU A 59 -10.59 -2.36 0.35
CA LEU A 59 -9.26 -2.97 0.37
C LEU A 59 -8.42 -2.56 -0.86
N ALA A 60 -9.03 -2.56 -2.06
CA ALA A 60 -8.36 -2.13 -3.28
C ALA A 60 -7.97 -0.64 -3.21
N GLU A 61 -8.86 0.22 -2.70
CA GLU A 61 -8.60 1.65 -2.51
C GLU A 61 -7.48 1.89 -1.48
N ALA A 62 -7.53 1.21 -0.33
CA ALA A 62 -6.49 1.33 0.70
C ALA A 62 -5.11 0.89 0.17
N SER A 63 -5.07 -0.21 -0.60
CA SER A 63 -3.82 -0.71 -1.21
C SER A 63 -3.26 0.26 -2.24
N ASN A 64 -4.14 0.92 -3.02
CA ASN A 64 -3.74 1.94 -3.98
C ASN A 64 -3.18 3.20 -3.27
N ALA A 65 -3.85 3.65 -2.19
CA ALA A 65 -3.36 4.76 -1.37
C ALA A 65 -1.99 4.46 -0.74
N ALA A 66 -1.78 3.24 -0.24
CA ALA A 66 -0.50 2.80 0.29
C ALA A 66 0.62 2.84 -0.78
N GLN A 67 0.34 2.39 -2.01
CA GLN A 67 1.27 2.51 -3.13
C GLN A 67 1.63 3.97 -3.43
N ALA A 68 0.64 4.88 -3.42
CA ALA A 68 0.87 6.30 -3.67
C ALA A 68 1.76 6.93 -2.59
N VAL A 69 1.54 6.59 -1.31
CA VAL A 69 2.41 7.01 -0.20
C VAL A 69 3.82 6.46 -0.43
N LEU A 70 3.97 5.16 -0.63
CA LEU A 70 5.27 4.53 -0.87
C LEU A 70 6.01 5.12 -2.09
N ALA A 71 5.29 5.52 -3.14
CA ALA A 71 5.85 6.20 -4.31
C ALA A 71 6.28 7.64 -4.02
N ALA A 72 5.50 8.41 -3.26
CA ALA A 72 5.88 9.75 -2.83
C ALA A 72 7.18 9.74 -2.00
N LEU A 73 7.38 8.69 -1.20
CA LEU A 73 8.59 8.50 -0.42
C LEU A 73 9.85 8.27 -1.29
N SER A 74 9.75 7.84 -2.56
CA SER A 74 10.92 7.82 -3.47
C SER A 74 11.32 9.19 -4.01
N GLN A 75 10.40 10.14 -4.09
CA GLN A 75 10.64 11.42 -4.79
C GLN A 75 11.36 12.45 -3.91
N HIS A 76 11.50 12.18 -2.60
CA HIS A 76 12.22 13.02 -1.65
C HIS A 76 13.66 12.54 -1.36
N ARG A 77 14.27 11.84 -2.32
CA ARG A 77 15.67 11.38 -2.23
C ARG A 77 16.65 12.43 -2.73
#